data_AF-A0A2V7N736-F1
#
_entry.id   AF-A0A2V7N736-F1
#
_cell.length_a   1.000
_cell.length_b   1.000
_cell.length_c   1.000
_cell.angle_alpha   90.00
_cell.angle_beta   90.00
_cell.angle_gamma   90.00
#
_symmetry.space_group_name_H-M   'P 1'
#
loop_
_entity.id
_entity.type
_entity.pdbx_description
1 polymer ?
#
loop_
_entity_poly.entity_id
_entity_poly.type
_entity_poly.pdbx_seq_one_letter_code
_entity_poly.pdbx_strand_id
1 'polypeptide(L)'
;MTERGLLLRVTLLVATASVPLPAPRSLVAQDTTAGKRVYVKWCAGCHGDAGAGDGPAASHMLPRPRDFTGAIYKIRTTASGQLPTDQDVLRSIDEGLPGTAMPAWKERLSERERRDVLAYLKTFSAFFQDTSQHIVPLTFSKEPGGATSAEALRVGRQFYDSIGCWKCHGKAGRGDGPSAPTLKTDPGEPIFAADLHQSWRFRGGASAADIYRRLRTGLDGTPMPSFSDLIDQKFLTDEQLWRVAQYVRSLSPERAPEVRDVIHAPRLLGGLPRSPDDSAWARVERYWFPLVGQVIRKPRWFAPAVAGVWVQAVHTRDSLALRLEWDDRSQSPDTAWLEFERRVLDHLASDDSVAARADLQPDEIAVQFPRSIPAGMERPYFLMGTATDPVYQWRWTSAPRQAAARLARGVGRFDALGAGNAPGAEARFADGQWRLVFTRA
;
A
#
# COMPACT_ATOMS: atom_id res chain seq x y z
N MET A 1 41.30 -44.63 78.26
CA MET A 1 39.95 -44.09 78.01
C MET A 1 39.89 -43.68 76.55
N THR A 2 38.91 -44.24 75.87
CA THR A 2 38.55 -44.15 74.45
C THR A 2 38.26 -42.73 74.00
N GLU A 3 38.66 -42.38 72.78
CA GLU A 3 37.73 -41.79 71.79
C GLU A 3 38.24 -42.04 70.37
N ARG A 4 37.40 -42.66 69.55
CA ARG A 4 37.64 -43.03 68.15
C ARG A 4 37.06 -41.92 67.26
N GLY A 5 37.90 -41.26 66.46
CA GLY A 5 37.46 -40.35 65.40
C GLY A 5 37.09 -41.13 64.13
N LEU A 6 35.81 -41.08 63.75
CA LEU A 6 35.24 -41.67 62.53
C LEU A 6 35.52 -40.75 61.34
N LEU A 7 36.38 -41.17 60.40
CA LEU A 7 36.59 -40.49 59.12
C LEU A 7 35.50 -40.91 58.12
N LEU A 8 34.55 -40.03 57.86
CA LEU A 8 33.51 -40.20 56.84
C LEU A 8 34.11 -39.86 55.45
N ARG A 9 34.37 -40.87 54.62
CA ARG A 9 34.71 -40.67 53.20
C ARG A 9 33.44 -40.38 52.41
N VAL A 10 33.26 -39.13 51.97
CA VAL A 10 32.23 -38.75 51.01
C VAL A 10 32.77 -39.03 49.60
N THR A 11 32.26 -40.07 48.96
CA THR A 11 32.52 -40.36 47.55
C THR A 11 31.60 -39.48 46.70
N LEU A 12 32.14 -38.46 46.05
CA LEU A 12 31.40 -37.59 45.13
C LEU A 12 31.17 -38.34 43.81
N LEU A 13 29.95 -38.84 43.60
CA LEU A 13 29.52 -39.42 42.32
C LEU A 13 29.25 -38.28 41.34
N VAL A 14 30.16 -38.05 40.39
CA VAL A 14 29.94 -37.10 39.28
C VAL A 14 28.99 -37.78 38.28
N ALA A 15 27.69 -37.49 38.40
CA ALA A 15 26.72 -37.86 37.38
C ALA A 15 26.91 -36.95 36.15
N THR A 16 27.51 -37.48 35.09
CA THR A 16 27.55 -36.81 33.79
C THR A 16 26.15 -36.80 33.19
N ALA A 17 25.42 -35.70 33.40
CA ALA A 17 24.17 -35.45 32.70
C ALA A 17 24.49 -35.16 31.23
N SER A 18 24.30 -36.17 30.38
CA SER A 18 24.36 -36.02 28.93
C SER A 18 23.21 -35.11 28.50
N VAL A 19 23.51 -33.83 28.24
CA VAL A 19 22.56 -32.91 27.60
C VAL A 19 22.33 -33.41 26.18
N PRO A 20 21.10 -33.80 25.79
CA PRO A 20 20.85 -34.23 24.42
C PRO A 20 21.08 -33.04 23.48
N LEU A 21 21.99 -33.22 22.53
CA LEU A 21 22.16 -32.29 21.42
C LEU A 21 20.81 -32.14 20.71
N PRO A 22 20.36 -30.91 20.39
CA PRO A 22 19.16 -30.72 19.61
C PRO A 22 19.32 -31.44 18.26
N ALA A 23 18.34 -32.28 17.92
CA ALA A 23 18.32 -32.96 16.62
C ALA A 23 18.46 -31.91 15.50
N PRO A 24 19.21 -32.20 14.42
CA PRO A 24 19.27 -31.30 13.28
C PRO A 24 17.82 -31.04 12.83
N ARG A 25 17.42 -29.76 12.78
CA ARG A 25 16.16 -29.39 12.12
C ARG A 25 16.19 -30.04 10.74
N SER A 26 15.34 -31.04 10.55
CA SER A 26 15.20 -31.71 9.26
C SER A 26 14.99 -30.62 8.22
N LEU A 27 15.97 -30.42 7.35
CA LEU A 27 15.80 -29.61 6.16
C LEU A 27 14.67 -30.29 5.40
N VAL A 28 13.48 -29.70 5.49
CA VAL A 28 12.32 -30.13 4.72
C VAL A 28 12.75 -30.08 3.27
N ALA A 29 13.06 -31.23 2.69
CA ALA A 29 13.44 -31.35 1.29
C ALA A 29 12.31 -30.75 0.45
N GLN A 30 12.70 -29.81 -0.41
CA GLN A 30 11.81 -29.12 -1.34
C GLN A 30 11.44 -30.07 -2.49
N ASP A 31 10.16 -30.20 -2.79
CA ASP A 31 9.64 -31.02 -3.89
C ASP A 31 8.99 -30.15 -4.98
N THR A 32 9.64 -30.02 -6.13
CA THR A 32 9.14 -29.23 -7.26
C THR A 32 7.86 -29.81 -7.89
N THR A 33 7.62 -31.12 -7.76
CA THR A 33 6.39 -31.76 -8.25
C THR A 33 5.20 -31.42 -7.34
N ALA A 34 5.40 -31.45 -6.03
CA ALA A 34 4.42 -30.94 -5.07
C ALA A 34 4.20 -29.43 -5.24
N GLY A 35 5.30 -28.68 -5.40
CA GLY A 35 5.28 -27.25 -5.64
C GLY A 35 4.48 -26.86 -6.88
N LYS A 36 4.61 -27.61 -7.98
CA LYS A 36 3.82 -27.41 -9.20
C LYS A 36 2.32 -27.54 -8.95
N ARG A 37 1.89 -28.52 -8.14
CA ARG A 37 0.46 -28.68 -7.80
C ARG A 37 -0.07 -27.47 -7.02
N VAL A 38 0.71 -26.96 -6.07
CA VAL A 38 0.38 -25.74 -5.31
C VAL A 38 0.32 -24.54 -6.25
N TYR A 39 1.31 -24.38 -7.13
CA TYR A 39 1.40 -23.26 -8.08
C TYR A 39 0.21 -23.22 -9.03
N VAL A 40 -0.11 -24.33 -9.69
CA VAL A 40 -1.23 -24.39 -10.65
C VAL A 40 -2.55 -24.06 -9.94
N LYS A 41 -2.74 -24.54 -8.72
CA LYS A 41 -3.98 -24.30 -7.95
C LYS A 41 -4.13 -22.85 -7.49
N TRP A 42 -3.05 -22.20 -7.06
CA TRP A 42 -3.14 -20.95 -6.30
C TRP A 42 -2.45 -19.74 -6.94
N CYS A 43 -1.48 -19.95 -7.83
CA CYS A 43 -0.61 -18.90 -8.36
C CYS A 43 -0.80 -18.66 -9.86
N ALA A 44 -0.99 -19.73 -10.65
CA ALA A 44 -1.03 -19.67 -12.12
C ALA A 44 -2.15 -18.78 -12.68
N GLY A 45 -3.28 -18.64 -11.98
CA GLY A 45 -4.37 -17.74 -12.40
C GLY A 45 -3.94 -16.28 -12.56
N CYS A 46 -2.91 -15.85 -11.82
CA CYS A 46 -2.31 -14.51 -11.94
C CYS A 46 -0.96 -14.58 -12.67
N HIS A 47 -0.07 -15.49 -12.27
CA HIS A 47 1.32 -15.53 -12.74
C HIS A 47 1.53 -16.31 -14.05
N GLY A 48 0.50 -16.97 -14.57
CA GLY A 48 0.56 -17.79 -15.79
C GLY A 48 1.19 -19.16 -15.56
N ASP A 49 0.87 -20.14 -16.41
CA ASP A 49 1.40 -21.51 -16.28
C ASP A 49 2.92 -21.58 -16.47
N ALA A 50 3.47 -20.67 -17.28
CA ALA A 50 4.91 -20.53 -17.52
C ALA A 50 5.62 -19.56 -16.57
N GLY A 51 4.89 -18.99 -15.59
CA GLY A 51 5.46 -18.02 -14.65
C GLY A 51 5.78 -16.66 -15.24
N ALA A 52 5.24 -16.33 -16.42
CA ALA A 52 5.56 -15.10 -17.16
C ALA A 52 4.73 -13.87 -16.74
N GLY A 53 3.94 -13.97 -15.67
CA GLY A 53 3.11 -12.85 -15.20
C GLY A 53 1.91 -12.56 -16.11
N ASP A 54 1.54 -13.51 -16.96
CA ASP A 54 0.57 -13.40 -18.06
C ASP A 54 -0.67 -14.29 -17.84
N GLY A 55 -0.95 -14.67 -16.58
CA GLY A 55 -2.15 -15.43 -16.24
C GLY A 55 -3.44 -14.70 -16.65
N PRO A 56 -4.56 -15.41 -16.77
CA PRO A 56 -5.82 -14.84 -17.27
C PRO A 56 -6.32 -13.61 -16.49
N ALA A 57 -5.94 -13.46 -15.22
CA ALA A 57 -6.28 -12.29 -14.41
C ALA A 57 -5.31 -11.11 -14.56
N ALA A 58 -4.11 -11.31 -15.14
CA ALA A 58 -3.03 -10.34 -15.16
C ALA A 58 -3.41 -9.03 -15.89
N SER A 59 -4.22 -9.12 -16.94
CA SER A 59 -4.64 -7.96 -17.74
C SER A 59 -5.56 -6.99 -17.00
N HIS A 60 -6.08 -7.37 -15.84
CA HIS A 60 -6.93 -6.54 -15.00
C HIS A 60 -6.21 -6.10 -13.71
N MET A 61 -4.88 -6.15 -13.67
CA MET A 61 -4.09 -5.83 -12.49
C MET A 61 -3.05 -4.74 -12.77
N LEU A 62 -2.98 -3.77 -11.87
CA LEU A 62 -1.91 -2.78 -11.83
C LEU A 62 -1.36 -2.69 -10.40
N PRO A 63 -0.09 -3.06 -10.15
CA PRO A 63 0.89 -3.58 -11.11
C PRO A 63 0.54 -5.00 -11.62
N ARG A 64 1.16 -5.41 -12.73
CA ARG A 64 1.10 -6.79 -13.21
C ARG A 64 1.66 -7.78 -12.20
N PRO A 65 1.16 -9.04 -12.21
CA PRO A 65 1.82 -10.15 -11.53
C PRO A 65 3.28 -10.27 -11.98
N ARG A 66 4.14 -10.73 -11.08
CA ARG A 66 5.56 -10.89 -11.38
C ARG A 66 5.76 -11.93 -12.47
N ASP A 67 6.50 -11.54 -13.52
CA ASP A 67 7.24 -12.46 -14.39
C ASP A 67 8.47 -13.01 -13.65
N PHE A 68 8.48 -14.33 -13.43
CA PHE A 68 9.54 -15.06 -12.75
C PHE A 68 10.67 -15.51 -13.69
N THR A 69 10.45 -15.49 -15.01
CA THR A 69 11.38 -16.04 -16.01
C THR A 69 12.70 -15.27 -16.07
N GLY A 70 12.64 -13.95 -15.89
CA GLY A 70 13.81 -13.08 -15.78
C GLY A 70 14.49 -13.09 -14.41
N ALA A 71 13.91 -13.75 -13.40
CA ALA A 71 14.39 -13.75 -12.01
C ALA A 71 14.63 -12.35 -11.39
N ILE A 72 13.86 -11.34 -11.83
CA ILE A 72 13.95 -9.96 -11.32
C ILE A 72 12.97 -9.76 -10.16
N TYR A 73 13.48 -9.71 -8.92
CA TYR A 73 12.66 -9.57 -7.72
C TYR A 73 12.78 -8.16 -7.12
N LYS A 74 11.64 -7.54 -6.76
CA LYS A 74 11.64 -6.21 -6.11
C LYS A 74 12.06 -6.29 -4.63
N ILE A 75 11.67 -7.35 -3.94
CA ILE A 75 11.76 -7.48 -2.48
C ILE A 75 12.87 -8.47 -2.14
N ARG A 76 14.04 -7.96 -1.71
CA ARG A 76 15.26 -8.77 -1.52
C ARG A 76 16.10 -8.33 -0.32
N THR A 77 17.07 -9.13 0.08
CA THR A 77 18.13 -8.73 1.01
C THR A 77 19.51 -8.70 0.37
N THR A 78 19.62 -9.04 -0.91
CA THR A 78 20.84 -9.02 -1.72
C THR A 78 21.03 -7.67 -2.44
N ALA A 79 22.22 -7.44 -2.99
CA ALA A 79 22.53 -6.20 -3.72
C ALA A 79 21.64 -6.00 -4.97
N SER A 80 21.48 -4.77 -5.44
CA SER A 80 20.72 -4.48 -6.67
C SER A 80 21.24 -5.32 -7.84
N GLY A 81 20.34 -5.89 -8.64
CA GLY A 81 20.67 -6.77 -9.76
C GLY A 81 21.02 -8.22 -9.38
N GLN A 82 21.12 -8.55 -8.08
CA GLN A 82 21.37 -9.92 -7.61
C GLN A 82 20.07 -10.70 -7.35
N LEU A 83 20.13 -12.02 -7.47
CA LEU A 83 19.01 -12.91 -7.15
C LEU A 83 18.53 -12.75 -5.70
N PRO A 84 17.24 -12.99 -5.42
CA PRO A 84 16.73 -13.09 -4.06
C PRO A 84 17.31 -14.32 -3.34
N THR A 85 17.34 -14.28 -2.01
CA THR A 85 17.46 -15.53 -1.24
C THR A 85 16.14 -16.29 -1.21
N ASP A 86 16.18 -17.59 -0.91
CA ASP A 86 14.97 -18.37 -0.63
C ASP A 86 14.12 -17.71 0.47
N GLN A 87 14.74 -17.13 1.50
CA GLN A 87 14.01 -16.46 2.57
C GLN A 87 13.29 -15.17 2.10
N ASP A 88 13.82 -14.47 1.10
CA ASP A 88 13.18 -13.29 0.51
C ASP A 88 11.93 -13.69 -0.29
N VAL A 89 12.04 -14.75 -1.09
CA VAL A 89 10.91 -15.30 -1.86
C VAL A 89 9.85 -15.84 -0.90
N LEU A 90 10.25 -16.60 0.11
CA LEU A 90 9.33 -17.17 1.10
C LEU A 90 8.61 -16.07 1.88
N ARG A 91 9.32 -15.00 2.31
CA ARG A 91 8.67 -13.86 2.98
C ARG A 91 7.60 -13.20 2.10
N SER A 92 7.87 -13.07 0.79
CA SER A 92 6.92 -12.49 -0.16
C SER A 92 5.67 -13.37 -0.35
N ILE A 93 5.82 -14.70 -0.28
CA ILE A 93 4.70 -15.65 -0.31
C ILE A 93 3.91 -15.58 1.01
N ASP A 94 4.63 -15.56 2.13
CA ASP A 94 4.06 -15.61 3.47
C ASP A 94 3.18 -14.39 3.76
N GLU A 95 3.75 -13.20 3.55
CA GLU A 95 3.16 -11.92 3.93
C GLU A 95 2.37 -11.26 2.78
N GLY A 96 2.49 -11.82 1.56
CA GLY A 96 1.96 -11.21 0.35
C GLY A 96 2.70 -9.91 -0.01
N LEU A 97 2.11 -9.12 -0.91
CA LEU A 97 2.64 -7.82 -1.28
C LEU A 97 1.55 -6.75 -1.14
N PRO A 98 1.48 -6.06 0.03
CA PRO A 98 0.50 -5.02 0.28
C PRO A 98 0.43 -3.97 -0.85
N GLY A 99 -0.77 -3.46 -1.09
CA GLY A 99 -1.03 -2.53 -2.20
C GLY A 99 -1.01 -3.17 -3.60
N THR A 100 -1.00 -4.50 -3.70
CA THR A 100 -1.15 -5.26 -4.95
C THR A 100 -2.22 -6.34 -4.79
N ALA A 101 -2.50 -7.11 -5.85
CA ALA A 101 -3.41 -8.25 -5.81
C ALA A 101 -2.81 -9.51 -5.16
N MET A 102 -1.53 -9.52 -4.76
CA MET A 102 -0.87 -10.70 -4.19
C MET A 102 -1.17 -10.83 -2.68
N PRO A 103 -2.01 -11.81 -2.27
CA PRO A 103 -2.39 -11.97 -0.87
C PRO A 103 -1.29 -12.67 -0.06
N ALA A 104 -1.43 -12.64 1.27
CA ALA A 104 -0.64 -13.46 2.18
C ALA A 104 -1.11 -14.93 2.13
N TRP A 105 -0.16 -15.86 2.04
CA TRP A 105 -0.47 -17.30 1.93
C TRP A 105 -0.16 -18.10 3.20
N LYS A 106 0.48 -17.49 4.19
CA LYS A 106 0.93 -18.17 5.43
C LYS A 106 -0.19 -18.89 6.19
N GLU A 107 -1.38 -18.30 6.21
CA GLU A 107 -2.57 -18.85 6.90
C GLU A 107 -3.38 -19.83 6.02
N ARG A 108 -3.04 -19.94 4.73
CA ARG A 108 -3.78 -20.77 3.75
C ARG A 108 -3.00 -22.00 3.32
N LEU A 109 -1.68 -21.92 3.31
CA LEU A 109 -0.77 -22.97 2.88
C LEU A 109 0.15 -23.37 4.04
N SER A 110 0.36 -24.67 4.22
CA SER A 110 1.34 -25.18 5.18
C SER A 110 2.76 -24.66 4.87
N GLU A 111 3.65 -24.68 5.85
CA GLU A 111 5.06 -24.30 5.63
C GLU A 111 5.70 -25.16 4.52
N ARG A 112 5.38 -26.45 4.48
CA ARG A 112 5.87 -27.38 3.45
C ARG A 112 5.40 -26.97 2.06
N GLU A 113 4.10 -26.73 1.87
CA GLU A 113 3.57 -26.27 0.58
C GLU A 113 4.20 -24.97 0.11
N ARG A 114 4.46 -24.03 1.03
CA ARG A 114 5.13 -22.75 0.71
C ARG A 114 6.60 -22.93 0.31
N ARG A 115 7.33 -23.86 0.93
CA ARG A 115 8.70 -24.20 0.54
C ARG A 115 8.75 -24.95 -0.79
N ASP A 116 7.80 -25.85 -1.03
CA ASP A 116 7.70 -26.61 -2.27
C ASP A 116 7.35 -25.70 -3.45
N VAL A 117 6.38 -24.79 -3.30
CA VAL A 117 6.04 -23.83 -4.36
C VAL A 117 7.18 -22.86 -4.64
N LEU A 118 7.93 -22.41 -3.62
CA LEU A 118 9.14 -21.62 -3.81
C LEU A 118 10.15 -22.36 -4.69
N ALA A 119 10.42 -23.64 -4.40
CA ALA A 119 11.34 -24.42 -5.21
C ALA A 119 10.85 -24.57 -6.65
N TYR A 120 9.55 -24.73 -6.86
CA TYR A 120 8.96 -24.71 -8.20
C TYR A 120 9.10 -23.35 -8.90
N LEU A 121 8.94 -22.21 -8.20
CA LEU A 121 9.15 -20.88 -8.78
C LEU A 121 10.56 -20.70 -9.35
N LYS A 122 11.58 -21.25 -8.67
CA LYS A 122 12.97 -21.20 -9.13
C LYS A 122 13.18 -21.96 -10.44
N THR A 123 12.29 -22.87 -10.82
CA THR A 123 12.39 -23.62 -12.09
C THR A 123 12.03 -22.78 -13.32
N PHE A 124 11.35 -21.64 -13.15
CA PHE A 124 10.99 -20.76 -14.27
C PHE A 124 12.17 -19.98 -14.85
N SER A 125 13.31 -19.92 -14.17
CA SER A 125 14.48 -19.16 -14.63
C SER A 125 15.78 -19.93 -14.52
N ALA A 126 16.55 -19.94 -15.60
CA ALA A 126 17.87 -20.56 -15.65
C ALA A 126 18.88 -19.88 -14.69
N PHE A 127 18.67 -18.62 -14.33
CA PHE A 127 19.56 -17.90 -13.39
C PHE A 127 19.64 -18.59 -12.02
N PHE A 128 18.57 -19.24 -11.54
CA PHE A 128 18.60 -19.97 -10.28
C PHE A 128 19.36 -21.31 -10.35
N GLN A 129 19.67 -21.79 -11.55
CA GLN A 129 20.45 -23.02 -11.76
C GLN A 129 21.95 -22.74 -11.90
N ASP A 130 22.32 -21.47 -12.06
CA ASP A 130 23.71 -21.06 -12.17
C ASP A 130 24.39 -21.09 -10.80
N THR A 131 25.06 -22.20 -10.51
CA THR A 131 25.81 -22.41 -9.26
C THR A 131 27.02 -21.50 -9.10
N SER A 132 27.43 -20.75 -10.12
CA SER A 132 28.48 -19.74 -10.01
C SER A 132 27.98 -18.45 -9.34
N GLN A 133 26.66 -18.25 -9.27
CA GLN A 133 26.09 -17.07 -8.61
C GLN A 133 26.18 -17.18 -7.09
N HIS A 134 26.92 -16.26 -6.48
CA HIS A 134 27.02 -16.15 -5.05
C HIS A 134 25.89 -15.29 -4.48
N ILE A 135 24.79 -15.92 -4.09
CA ILE A 135 23.64 -15.25 -3.48
C ILE A 135 23.96 -14.95 -2.00
N VAL A 136 24.51 -13.76 -1.74
CA VAL A 136 24.89 -13.32 -0.40
C VAL A 136 24.04 -12.13 0.04
N PRO A 137 23.29 -12.23 1.16
CA PRO A 137 22.60 -11.08 1.74
C PRO A 137 23.58 -9.95 2.09
N LEU A 138 23.14 -8.71 1.89
CA LEU A 138 23.85 -7.55 2.41
C LEU A 138 23.88 -7.61 3.94
N THR A 139 24.99 -7.14 4.51
CA THR A 139 25.06 -6.87 5.95
C THR A 139 24.44 -5.50 6.23
N PHE A 140 23.34 -5.50 6.97
CA PHE A 140 22.65 -4.28 7.36
C PHE A 140 23.13 -3.80 8.74
N SER A 141 23.46 -2.51 8.84
CA SER A 141 23.73 -1.87 10.13
C SER A 141 22.48 -1.86 11.03
N LYS A 142 22.69 -1.66 12.34
CA LYS A 142 21.58 -1.54 13.30
C LYS A 142 20.91 -0.18 13.20
N GLU A 143 19.61 -0.14 13.46
CA GLU A 143 18.86 1.12 13.53
C GLU A 143 19.44 2.01 14.65
N PRO A 144 19.79 3.28 14.34
CA PRO A 144 20.25 4.22 15.35
C PRO A 144 19.09 4.64 16.25
N GLY A 145 19.40 4.89 17.53
CA GLY A 145 18.43 5.40 18.49
C GLY A 145 17.86 6.79 18.12
N GLY A 146 16.81 7.19 18.83
CA GLY A 146 16.18 8.51 18.64
C GLY A 146 15.39 8.65 17.34
N ALA A 147 14.83 7.55 16.84
CA ALA A 147 14.13 7.48 15.54
C ALA A 147 13.02 8.52 15.35
N THR A 148 12.36 8.93 16.44
CA THR A 148 11.26 9.90 16.44
C THR A 148 11.68 11.29 16.90
N SER A 149 12.97 11.51 17.17
CA SER A 149 13.46 12.83 17.58
C SER A 149 13.33 13.83 16.44
N ALA A 150 12.96 15.08 16.76
CA ALA A 150 12.84 16.15 15.77
C ALA A 150 14.13 16.32 14.94
N GLU A 151 15.28 16.13 15.57
CA GLU A 151 16.58 16.19 14.89
C GLU A 151 16.78 15.04 13.89
N ALA A 152 16.49 13.79 14.28
CA ALA A 152 16.58 12.65 13.36
C ALA A 152 15.67 12.83 12.13
N LEU A 153 14.44 13.30 12.33
CA LEU A 153 13.50 13.56 11.25
C LEU A 153 13.94 14.74 10.38
N ARG A 154 14.53 15.78 10.96
CA ARG A 154 15.10 16.92 10.22
C ARG A 154 16.26 16.48 9.31
N VAL A 155 17.18 15.66 9.83
CA VAL A 155 18.28 15.08 9.03
C VAL A 155 17.74 14.18 7.93
N GLY A 156 16.77 13.32 8.27
CA GLY A 156 16.13 12.44 7.29
C GLY A 156 15.45 13.20 6.16
N ARG A 157 14.74 14.28 6.48
CA ARG A 157 14.13 15.18 5.49
C ARG A 157 15.17 15.88 4.62
N GLN A 158 16.26 16.36 5.22
CA GLN A 158 17.36 16.99 4.48
C GLN A 158 17.93 16.02 3.43
N PHE A 159 18.16 14.77 3.79
CA PHE A 159 18.69 13.78 2.85
C PHE A 159 17.66 13.28 1.84
N TYR A 160 16.39 13.15 2.22
CA TYR A 160 15.29 12.92 1.29
C TYR A 160 15.25 13.98 0.18
N ASP A 161 15.49 15.24 0.54
CA ASP A 161 15.60 16.34 -0.40
C ASP A 161 16.88 16.28 -1.24
N SER A 162 18.04 16.06 -0.61
CA SER A 162 19.35 16.12 -1.27
C SER A 162 19.60 14.98 -2.25
N ILE A 163 19.14 13.77 -1.94
CA ILE A 163 19.27 12.60 -2.84
C ILE A 163 18.14 12.55 -3.89
N GLY A 164 17.18 13.48 -3.81
CA GLY A 164 16.17 13.69 -4.85
C GLY A 164 14.96 12.76 -4.79
N CYS A 165 14.65 12.15 -3.65
CA CYS A 165 13.46 11.29 -3.49
C CYS A 165 12.16 12.00 -3.92
N TRP A 166 12.07 13.30 -3.63
CA TRP A 166 10.93 14.15 -3.95
C TRP A 166 10.64 14.29 -5.46
N LYS A 167 11.61 14.01 -6.34
CA LYS A 167 11.38 14.07 -7.79
C LYS A 167 10.32 13.07 -8.24
N CYS A 168 10.27 11.90 -7.59
CA CYS A 168 9.29 10.85 -7.87
C CYS A 168 8.18 10.82 -6.81
N HIS A 169 8.55 10.92 -5.53
CA HIS A 169 7.60 10.78 -4.43
C HIS A 169 6.92 12.10 -4.00
N GLY A 170 7.34 13.25 -4.56
CA GLY A 170 6.84 14.56 -4.16
C GLY A 170 7.48 15.09 -2.87
N LYS A 171 7.32 16.38 -2.61
CA LYS A 171 7.92 17.03 -1.42
C LYS A 171 7.29 16.57 -0.11
N ALA A 172 5.99 16.29 -0.13
CA ALA A 172 5.27 15.72 1.01
C ALA A 172 5.22 14.18 0.98
N GLY A 173 5.70 13.53 -0.08
CA GLY A 173 5.75 12.07 -0.16
C GLY A 173 4.48 11.40 -0.70
N ARG A 174 3.56 12.10 -1.40
CA ARG A 174 2.30 11.51 -1.88
C ARG A 174 2.37 10.89 -3.27
N GLY A 175 3.55 10.85 -3.88
CA GLY A 175 3.74 10.30 -5.23
C GLY A 175 3.37 11.28 -6.33
N ASP A 176 3.39 12.57 -6.03
CA ASP A 176 3.05 13.73 -6.88
C ASP A 176 4.32 14.48 -7.35
N GLY A 177 5.48 13.81 -7.36
CA GLY A 177 6.73 14.42 -7.83
C GLY A 177 6.69 14.74 -9.33
N PRO A 178 7.48 15.71 -9.82
CA PRO A 178 7.48 16.10 -11.24
C PRO A 178 7.84 14.97 -12.20
N SER A 179 8.56 13.93 -11.74
CA SER A 179 8.89 12.75 -12.54
C SER A 179 7.87 11.62 -12.39
N ALA A 180 6.92 11.71 -11.44
CA ALA A 180 5.91 10.69 -11.19
C ALA A 180 5.10 10.28 -12.44
N PRO A 181 4.59 11.21 -13.29
CA PRO A 181 3.84 10.81 -14.48
C PRO A 181 4.72 10.19 -15.59
N THR A 182 6.04 10.18 -15.44
CA THR A 182 6.96 9.56 -16.42
C THR A 182 7.40 8.15 -16.03
N LEU A 183 7.04 7.69 -14.83
CA LEU A 183 7.56 6.44 -14.28
C LEU A 183 7.01 5.22 -15.02
N LYS A 184 7.93 4.31 -15.33
CA LYS A 184 7.63 3.00 -15.92
C LYS A 184 8.63 1.96 -15.41
N THR A 185 8.23 0.69 -15.40
CA THR A 185 9.14 -0.43 -15.15
C THR A 185 10.11 -0.62 -16.33
N ASP A 186 11.13 -1.47 -16.17
CA ASP A 186 12.05 -1.77 -17.27
C ASP A 186 11.34 -2.34 -18.51
N PRO A 187 10.32 -3.23 -18.38
CA PRO A 187 9.46 -3.64 -19.49
C PRO A 187 8.54 -2.54 -20.06
N GLY A 188 8.54 -1.34 -19.49
CA GLY A 188 7.76 -0.20 -19.96
C GLY A 188 6.35 -0.07 -19.38
N GLU A 189 5.98 -0.89 -18.40
CA GLU A 189 4.66 -0.85 -17.75
C GLU A 189 4.54 0.39 -16.85
N PRO A 190 3.36 1.04 -16.77
CA PRO A 190 3.16 2.16 -15.87
C PRO A 190 3.34 1.73 -14.40
N ILE A 191 4.05 2.55 -13.62
CA ILE A 191 4.24 2.31 -12.19
C ILE A 191 4.08 3.60 -11.40
N PHE A 192 3.17 3.59 -10.43
CA PHE A 192 3.03 4.71 -9.50
C PHE A 192 4.17 4.72 -8.48
N ALA A 193 4.69 5.91 -8.19
CA ALA A 193 5.44 6.14 -6.97
C ALA A 193 4.54 5.82 -5.76
N ALA A 194 5.11 5.12 -4.78
CA ALA A 194 4.41 4.82 -3.54
C ALA A 194 4.03 6.12 -2.83
N ASP A 195 2.79 6.17 -2.35
CA ASP A 195 2.35 7.19 -1.41
C ASP A 195 2.91 6.84 -0.02
N LEU A 196 3.85 7.66 0.44
CA LEU A 196 4.60 7.48 1.66
C LEU A 196 3.80 7.79 2.93
N HIS A 197 2.55 8.27 2.80
CA HIS A 197 1.58 8.37 3.89
C HIS A 197 0.82 7.07 4.12
N GLN A 198 1.04 6.06 3.27
CA GLN A 198 0.37 4.77 3.30
C GLN A 198 1.34 3.61 3.49
N SER A 199 2.21 3.67 4.50
CA SER A 199 3.24 2.64 4.76
C SER A 199 2.68 1.22 4.91
N TRP A 200 1.42 1.07 5.33
CA TRP A 200 0.70 -0.22 5.36
C TRP A 200 0.51 -0.86 3.97
N ARG A 201 0.71 -0.12 2.89
CA ARG A 201 0.72 -0.61 1.49
C ARG A 201 2.12 -0.87 0.96
N PHE A 202 3.18 -0.74 1.75
CA PHE A 202 4.54 -0.98 1.29
C PHE A 202 4.76 -2.48 1.07
N ARG A 203 5.05 -2.84 -0.18
CA ARG A 203 5.24 -4.24 -0.62
C ARG A 203 6.33 -5.00 0.15
N GLY A 204 7.31 -4.29 0.70
CA GLY A 204 8.45 -4.87 1.41
C GLY A 204 8.36 -4.80 2.94
N GLY A 205 7.24 -4.34 3.49
CA GLY A 205 7.07 -4.05 4.91
C GLY A 205 7.09 -2.56 5.22
N ALA A 206 6.48 -2.21 6.35
CA ALA A 206 6.17 -0.82 6.72
C ALA A 206 7.13 -0.25 7.78
N SER A 207 8.03 -1.05 8.37
CA SER A 207 8.93 -0.57 9.43
C SER A 207 10.08 0.28 8.87
N ALA A 208 10.72 1.08 9.72
CA ALA A 208 11.93 1.83 9.32
C ALA A 208 13.02 0.87 8.82
N ALA A 209 13.16 -0.31 9.42
CA ALA A 209 14.09 -1.34 8.97
C ALA A 209 13.74 -1.93 7.59
N ASP A 210 12.45 -2.13 7.29
CA ASP A 210 12.01 -2.56 5.97
C ASP A 210 12.33 -1.52 4.90
N ILE A 211 12.01 -0.26 5.19
CA ILE A 211 12.26 0.88 4.31
C ILE A 211 13.76 1.02 4.07
N TYR A 212 14.57 1.00 5.14
CA TYR A 212 16.03 1.05 5.05
C TYR A 212 16.58 -0.09 4.18
N ARG A 213 16.06 -1.32 4.33
CA ARG A 213 16.44 -2.44 3.46
C ARG A 213 16.11 -2.14 1.99
N ARG A 214 14.93 -1.57 1.67
CA ARG A 214 14.59 -1.18 0.29
C ARG A 214 15.54 -0.12 -0.26
N LEU A 215 15.92 0.85 0.55
CA LEU A 215 16.89 1.87 0.16
C LEU A 215 18.28 1.27 -0.10
N ARG A 216 18.70 0.26 0.65
CA ARG A 216 19.98 -0.43 0.45
C ARG A 216 19.98 -1.41 -0.72
N THR A 217 18.86 -2.05 -1.03
CA THR A 217 18.80 -3.08 -2.09
C THR A 217 18.29 -2.56 -3.42
N GLY A 218 17.59 -1.43 -3.42
CA GLY A 218 16.76 -1.00 -4.56
C GLY A 218 15.57 -1.92 -4.81
N LEU A 219 14.77 -1.57 -5.82
CA LEU A 219 13.64 -2.36 -6.31
C LEU A 219 13.87 -2.70 -7.79
N ASP A 220 14.58 -3.81 -8.06
CA ASP A 220 14.93 -4.18 -9.44
C ASP A 220 13.70 -4.28 -10.36
N GLY A 221 13.90 -3.89 -11.63
CA GLY A 221 12.83 -3.76 -12.61
C GLY A 221 12.02 -2.47 -12.47
N THR A 222 12.46 -1.52 -11.64
CA THR A 222 11.76 -0.23 -11.42
C THR A 222 12.73 0.95 -11.36
N PRO A 223 12.22 2.18 -11.50
CA PRO A 223 13.04 3.39 -11.34
C PRO A 223 13.52 3.68 -9.91
N MET A 224 13.19 2.85 -8.90
CA MET A 224 13.62 3.06 -7.51
C MET A 224 14.98 2.39 -7.27
N PRO A 225 16.08 3.17 -7.21
CA PRO A 225 17.43 2.62 -7.21
C PRO A 225 17.84 2.11 -5.81
N SER A 226 18.98 1.42 -5.78
CA SER A 226 19.75 1.24 -4.56
C SER A 226 20.53 2.52 -4.24
N PHE A 227 20.63 2.86 -2.96
CA PHE A 227 21.46 3.94 -2.44
C PHE A 227 22.76 3.43 -1.80
N SER A 228 23.06 2.12 -1.93
CA SER A 228 24.32 1.56 -1.41
C SER A 228 25.54 2.19 -2.09
N ASP A 229 25.48 2.48 -3.40
CA ASP A 229 26.59 3.13 -4.11
C ASP A 229 26.93 4.52 -3.54
N LEU A 230 25.92 5.27 -3.07
CA LEU A 230 26.15 6.56 -2.42
C LEU A 230 26.87 6.40 -1.06
N ILE A 231 26.67 5.27 -0.39
CA ILE A 231 27.37 4.92 0.84
C ILE A 231 28.82 4.51 0.54
N ASP A 232 29.00 3.65 -0.45
CA ASP A 232 30.32 3.17 -0.86
C ASP A 232 31.21 4.33 -1.36
N GLN A 233 30.60 5.31 -2.03
CA GLN A 233 31.25 6.55 -2.48
C GLN A 233 31.36 7.62 -1.39
N LYS A 234 30.90 7.34 -0.16
CA LYS A 234 30.95 8.24 1.00
C LYS A 234 30.18 9.56 0.83
N PHE A 235 29.23 9.61 -0.11
CA PHE A 235 28.30 10.74 -0.24
C PHE A 235 27.23 10.71 0.86
N LEU A 236 26.89 9.50 1.31
CA LEU A 236 25.94 9.24 2.39
C LEU A 236 26.57 8.26 3.40
N THR A 237 26.19 8.34 4.66
CA THR A 237 26.52 7.33 5.68
C THR A 237 25.32 6.41 5.93
N ASP A 238 25.58 5.22 6.47
CA ASP A 238 24.51 4.32 6.89
C ASP A 238 23.52 4.96 7.86
N GLU A 239 24.02 5.73 8.84
CA GLU A 239 23.16 6.44 9.77
C GLU A 239 22.27 7.48 9.06
N GLN A 240 22.81 8.23 8.10
CA GLN A 240 22.02 9.20 7.34
C GLN A 240 20.93 8.51 6.50
N LEU A 241 21.21 7.35 5.90
CA LEU A 241 20.19 6.58 5.19
C LEU A 241 19.11 6.03 6.14
N TRP A 242 19.50 5.62 7.36
CA TRP A 242 18.54 5.31 8.42
C TRP A 242 17.66 6.50 8.77
N ARG A 243 18.22 7.73 8.85
CA ARG A 243 17.41 8.93 9.09
C ARG A 243 16.41 9.17 7.96
N VAL A 244 16.77 8.91 6.70
CA VAL A 244 15.80 8.95 5.58
C VAL A 244 14.69 7.92 5.77
N ALA A 245 15.02 6.68 6.15
CA ALA A 245 14.02 5.65 6.40
C ALA A 245 13.08 6.01 7.56
N GLN A 246 13.60 6.59 8.64
CA GLN A 246 12.83 7.09 9.78
C GLN A 246 11.92 8.26 9.40
N TYR A 247 12.43 9.21 8.60
CA TYR A 247 11.62 10.28 8.03
C TYR A 247 10.48 9.74 7.16
N VAL A 248 10.77 8.87 6.20
CA VAL A 248 9.75 8.23 5.35
C VAL A 248 8.72 7.49 6.21
N ARG A 249 9.15 6.75 7.25
CA ARG A 249 8.22 6.07 8.16
C ARG A 249 7.31 7.06 8.89
N SER A 250 7.83 8.22 9.28
CA SER A 250 7.11 9.26 10.03
C SER A 250 6.01 9.96 9.23
N LEU A 251 6.04 9.88 7.89
CA LEU A 251 5.00 10.44 7.03
C LEU A 251 3.68 9.68 7.14
N SER A 252 3.73 8.41 7.55
CA SER A 252 2.55 7.57 7.75
C SER A 252 2.13 7.47 9.22
N PRO A 253 0.82 7.28 9.51
CA PRO A 253 0.34 6.88 10.83
C PRO A 253 1.13 5.69 11.43
N GLU A 254 1.20 5.64 12.76
CA GLU A 254 1.92 4.59 13.48
C GLU A 254 1.34 3.19 13.23
N ARG A 255 0.01 3.10 13.09
CA ARG A 255 -0.70 1.86 12.78
C ARG A 255 -1.49 2.01 11.48
N ALA A 256 -1.64 0.90 10.78
CA ALA A 256 -2.54 0.86 9.63
C ALA A 256 -3.95 1.29 10.07
N PRO A 257 -4.66 2.09 9.26
CA PRO A 257 -6.00 2.51 9.60
C PRO A 257 -6.95 1.32 9.69
N GLU A 258 -7.78 1.31 10.72
CA GLU A 258 -8.90 0.36 10.84
C GLU A 258 -10.02 0.78 9.89
N VAL A 259 -10.56 -0.17 9.13
CA VAL A 259 -11.76 0.05 8.33
C VAL A 259 -12.97 -0.08 9.24
N ARG A 260 -13.79 0.98 9.32
CA ARG A 260 -14.99 1.02 10.15
C ARG A 260 -16.22 1.34 9.30
N ASP A 261 -17.33 0.71 9.67
CA ASP A 261 -18.62 0.87 8.98
C ASP A 261 -19.50 1.96 9.60
N VAL A 262 -19.10 2.51 10.75
CA VAL A 262 -19.83 3.53 11.50
C VAL A 262 -18.87 4.66 11.89
N ILE A 263 -19.29 5.89 11.65
CA ILE A 263 -18.60 7.10 12.12
C ILE A 263 -19.41 7.77 13.21
N HIS A 264 -18.73 8.33 14.21
CA HIS A 264 -19.36 9.17 15.22
C HIS A 264 -19.22 10.64 14.82
N ALA A 265 -20.34 11.33 14.65
CA ALA A 265 -20.37 12.78 14.45
C ALA A 265 -20.70 13.46 15.79
N PRO A 266 -19.75 14.07 16.51
CA PRO A 266 -20.09 14.78 17.74
C PRO A 266 -20.92 16.04 17.45
N ARG A 267 -21.83 16.34 18.38
CA ARG A 267 -22.60 17.58 18.36
C ARG A 267 -21.75 18.76 18.81
N LEU A 268 -21.71 19.82 18.02
CA LEU A 268 -21.14 21.11 18.40
C LEU A 268 -22.24 22.04 18.93
N LEU A 269 -21.91 22.79 19.98
CA LEU A 269 -22.79 23.83 20.52
C LEU A 269 -22.66 25.17 19.78
N GLY A 270 -21.52 25.39 19.11
CA GLY A 270 -21.26 26.54 18.25
C GLY A 270 -21.63 26.26 16.78
N GLY A 271 -21.12 27.12 15.88
CA GLY A 271 -21.28 26.93 14.44
C GLY A 271 -20.48 25.74 13.89
N LEU A 272 -20.87 25.28 12.71
CA LEU A 272 -20.12 24.26 11.98
C LEU A 272 -18.82 24.84 11.41
N PRO A 273 -17.69 24.12 11.48
CA PRO A 273 -16.47 24.48 10.76
C PRO A 273 -16.75 24.43 9.25
N ARG A 274 -16.39 25.51 8.54
CA ARG A 274 -16.54 25.59 7.08
C ARG A 274 -15.24 25.29 6.34
N SER A 275 -14.11 25.70 6.92
CA SER A 275 -12.81 25.48 6.29
C SER A 275 -12.28 24.08 6.60
N PRO A 276 -11.63 23.40 5.63
CA PRO A 276 -10.94 22.14 5.88
C PRO A 276 -9.75 22.26 6.84
N ASP A 277 -9.24 23.47 7.04
CA ASP A 277 -8.10 23.77 7.92
C ASP A 277 -8.53 24.28 9.32
N ASP A 278 -9.84 24.27 9.61
CA ASP A 278 -10.36 24.72 10.90
C ASP A 278 -9.83 23.85 12.06
N SER A 279 -9.33 24.51 13.11
CA SER A 279 -8.81 23.86 14.32
C SER A 279 -9.83 22.96 15.03
N ALA A 280 -11.14 23.17 14.81
CA ALA A 280 -12.20 22.33 15.35
C ALA A 280 -12.02 20.85 14.95
N TRP A 281 -11.50 20.57 13.75
CA TRP A 281 -11.28 19.22 13.26
C TRP A 281 -10.21 18.45 14.02
N ALA A 282 -9.29 19.13 14.72
CA ALA A 282 -8.21 18.49 15.47
C ALA A 282 -8.72 17.61 16.63
N ARG A 283 -9.94 17.86 17.11
CA ARG A 283 -10.58 17.12 18.21
C ARG A 283 -11.61 16.09 17.74
N VAL A 284 -11.80 15.94 16.43
CA VAL A 284 -12.80 15.05 15.85
C VAL A 284 -12.11 13.78 15.37
N GLU A 285 -12.62 12.61 15.74
CA GLU A 285 -12.05 11.34 15.30
C GLU A 285 -12.09 11.22 13.76
N ARG A 286 -11.01 10.70 13.18
CA ARG A 286 -10.86 10.45 11.75
C ARG A 286 -11.14 8.98 11.43
N TYR A 287 -11.92 8.75 10.40
CA TYR A 287 -12.28 7.41 9.92
C TYR A 287 -11.74 7.20 8.52
N TRP A 288 -11.08 6.08 8.27
CA TRP A 288 -10.54 5.74 6.96
C TRP A 288 -11.50 4.82 6.21
N PHE A 289 -11.82 5.22 4.97
CA PHE A 289 -12.62 4.43 4.05
C PHE A 289 -11.74 4.04 2.85
N PRO A 290 -11.36 2.76 2.70
CA PRO A 290 -10.62 2.33 1.52
C PRO A 290 -11.52 2.46 0.29
N LEU A 291 -10.95 2.98 -0.80
CA LEU A 291 -11.60 3.01 -2.09
C LEU A 291 -11.03 1.91 -2.97
N VAL A 292 -11.93 1.27 -3.71
CA VAL A 292 -11.60 0.25 -4.70
C VAL A 292 -12.21 0.63 -6.03
N GLY A 293 -11.59 0.17 -7.11
CA GLY A 293 -12.15 0.36 -8.44
C GLY A 293 -13.51 -0.32 -8.57
N GLN A 294 -14.44 0.31 -9.29
CA GLN A 294 -15.75 -0.27 -9.57
C GLN A 294 -15.62 -1.33 -10.67
N VAL A 295 -15.78 -2.60 -10.32
CA VAL A 295 -15.70 -3.75 -11.24
C VAL A 295 -17.02 -4.51 -11.43
N ILE A 296 -18.09 -4.11 -10.74
CA ILE A 296 -19.40 -4.79 -10.75
C ILE A 296 -20.23 -4.43 -12.00
N ARG A 297 -20.15 -3.18 -12.47
CA ARG A 297 -20.86 -2.66 -13.66
C ARG A 297 -19.88 -2.06 -14.64
N LYS A 298 -20.20 -2.17 -15.94
CA LYS A 298 -19.47 -1.50 -17.03
C LYS A 298 -19.76 0.01 -17.04
N PRO A 299 -18.78 0.87 -17.39
CA PRO A 299 -17.38 0.53 -17.59
C PRO A 299 -16.68 0.22 -16.27
N ARG A 300 -15.81 -0.80 -16.27
CA ARG A 300 -15.09 -1.26 -15.08
C ARG A 300 -13.78 -0.48 -14.92
N TRP A 301 -13.41 -0.26 -13.66
CA TRP A 301 -12.17 0.41 -13.30
C TRP A 301 -11.31 -0.50 -12.43
N PHE A 302 -10.14 -0.90 -12.92
CA PHE A 302 -9.25 -1.84 -12.23
C PHE A 302 -8.03 -1.18 -11.58
N ALA A 303 -7.75 0.10 -11.89
CA ALA A 303 -6.60 0.85 -11.36
C ALA A 303 -7.04 2.14 -10.66
N PRO A 304 -7.67 2.08 -9.47
CA PRO A 304 -8.04 3.28 -8.72
C PRO A 304 -6.81 4.14 -8.43
N ALA A 305 -6.88 5.43 -8.81
CA ALA A 305 -5.82 6.40 -8.53
C ALA A 305 -5.79 6.81 -7.05
N VAL A 306 -6.99 6.93 -6.45
CA VAL A 306 -7.19 7.25 -5.04
C VAL A 306 -7.41 5.96 -4.24
N ALA A 307 -6.62 5.78 -3.20
CA ALA A 307 -6.61 4.57 -2.36
C ALA A 307 -7.71 4.53 -1.29
N GLY A 308 -8.21 5.69 -0.89
CA GLY A 308 -9.14 5.83 0.20
C GLY A 308 -9.37 7.29 0.58
N VAL A 309 -10.34 7.51 1.47
CA VAL A 309 -10.73 8.83 1.96
C VAL A 309 -10.78 8.79 3.48
N TRP A 310 -10.18 9.81 4.10
CA TRP A 310 -10.39 10.11 5.51
C TRP A 310 -11.64 10.97 5.67
N VAL A 311 -12.51 10.56 6.59
CA VAL A 311 -13.78 11.22 6.87
C VAL A 311 -13.83 11.66 8.33
N GLN A 312 -14.27 12.88 8.55
CA GLN A 312 -14.68 13.40 9.85
C GLN A 312 -16.07 14.03 9.69
N ALA A 313 -16.87 13.97 10.74
CA ALA A 313 -18.21 14.52 10.73
C ALA A 313 -18.48 15.26 12.03
N VAL A 314 -19.20 16.37 11.97
CA VAL A 314 -19.73 17.09 13.14
C VAL A 314 -21.10 17.65 12.80
N HIS A 315 -21.96 17.83 13.79
CA HIS A 315 -23.30 18.34 13.53
C HIS A 315 -23.75 19.36 14.59
N THR A 316 -24.71 20.20 14.25
CA THR A 316 -25.49 21.00 15.21
C THR A 316 -26.85 20.32 15.43
N ARG A 317 -27.85 21.06 15.91
CA ARG A 317 -29.22 20.53 16.01
C ARG A 317 -29.82 20.22 14.64
N ASP A 318 -29.42 20.98 13.64
CA ASP A 318 -30.13 21.20 12.38
C ASP A 318 -29.17 21.41 11.21
N SER A 319 -27.93 20.95 11.33
CA SER A 319 -26.93 21.02 10.25
C SER A 319 -25.84 19.98 10.45
N LEU A 320 -25.23 19.55 9.34
CA LEU A 320 -24.14 18.59 9.27
C LEU A 320 -22.95 19.20 8.51
N ALA A 321 -21.74 18.98 9.02
CA ALA A 321 -20.50 19.17 8.30
C ALA A 321 -19.75 17.84 8.14
N LEU A 322 -19.28 17.57 6.92
CA LEU A 322 -18.44 16.42 6.60
C LEU A 322 -17.11 16.92 6.03
N ARG A 323 -16.00 16.60 6.70
CA ARG A 323 -14.64 16.82 6.17
C ARG A 323 -14.14 15.54 5.53
N LEU A 324 -13.71 15.67 4.28
CA LEU A 324 -13.15 14.62 3.44
C LEU A 324 -11.71 14.99 3.10
N GLU A 325 -10.80 14.05 3.26
CA GLU A 325 -9.39 14.22 2.93
C GLU A 325 -8.89 12.99 2.16
N TRP A 326 -8.35 13.19 0.96
CA TRP A 326 -7.78 12.10 0.17
C TRP A 326 -6.51 12.56 -0.55
N ASP A 327 -5.60 11.60 -0.70
CA ASP A 327 -4.34 11.82 -1.39
C ASP A 327 -4.56 11.61 -2.88
N ASP A 328 -4.09 12.59 -3.65
CA ASP A 328 -4.26 12.66 -5.09
C ASP A 328 -2.98 13.17 -5.74
N ARG A 329 -2.51 12.47 -6.77
CA ARG A 329 -1.21 12.74 -7.38
C ARG A 329 -1.24 13.94 -8.33
N SER A 330 -2.43 14.38 -8.69
CA SER A 330 -2.69 15.51 -9.57
C SER A 330 -3.77 16.40 -8.98
N GLN A 331 -3.77 17.67 -9.40
CA GLN A 331 -4.93 18.54 -9.26
C GLN A 331 -5.66 18.53 -10.60
N SER A 332 -6.47 17.50 -10.85
CA SER A 332 -7.06 17.26 -12.16
C SER A 332 -8.13 18.32 -12.48
N PRO A 333 -8.29 18.72 -13.75
CA PRO A 333 -7.59 18.20 -14.93
C PRO A 333 -6.11 18.65 -14.98
N ASP A 334 -5.20 17.71 -15.22
CA ASP A 334 -3.76 17.97 -15.32
C ASP A 334 -3.17 17.28 -16.57
N THR A 335 -2.71 18.08 -17.52
CA THR A 335 -2.10 17.57 -18.76
C THR A 335 -0.82 16.77 -18.54
N ALA A 336 -0.11 16.99 -17.42
CA ALA A 336 1.13 16.28 -17.14
C ALA A 336 0.90 14.76 -16.93
N TRP A 337 -0.30 14.37 -16.50
CA TRP A 337 -0.66 12.97 -16.23
C TRP A 337 -1.32 12.26 -17.41
N LEU A 338 -1.74 12.99 -18.44
CA LEU A 338 -2.53 12.45 -19.55
C LEU A 338 -1.84 11.28 -20.28
N GLU A 339 -0.53 11.38 -20.53
CA GLU A 339 0.23 10.28 -21.16
C GLU A 339 0.34 9.07 -20.22
N PHE A 340 0.53 9.31 -18.93
CA PHE A 340 0.59 8.25 -17.92
C PHE A 340 -0.74 7.51 -17.82
N GLU A 341 -1.84 8.25 -17.73
CA GLU A 341 -3.20 7.71 -17.70
C GLU A 341 -3.49 6.89 -18.96
N ARG A 342 -3.10 7.40 -20.13
CA ARG A 342 -3.21 6.63 -21.38
C ARG A 342 -2.44 5.32 -21.30
N ARG A 343 -1.20 5.31 -20.79
CA ARG A 343 -0.45 4.06 -20.57
C ARG A 343 -1.16 3.12 -19.61
N VAL A 344 -1.76 3.62 -18.53
CA VAL A 344 -2.53 2.79 -17.59
C VAL A 344 -3.72 2.13 -18.29
N LEU A 345 -4.46 2.89 -19.10
CA LEU A 345 -5.61 2.38 -19.84
C LEU A 345 -5.19 1.38 -20.92
N ASP A 346 -4.16 1.68 -21.70
CA ASP A 346 -3.63 0.79 -22.75
C ASP A 346 -3.07 -0.51 -22.13
N HIS A 347 -2.58 -0.43 -20.89
CA HIS A 347 -2.04 -1.57 -20.16
C HIS A 347 -3.11 -2.47 -19.53
N LEU A 348 -4.32 -1.97 -19.30
CA LEU A 348 -5.42 -2.74 -18.71
C LEU A 348 -6.36 -3.26 -19.81
N ALA A 349 -6.74 -4.54 -19.73
CA ALA A 349 -7.80 -5.05 -20.59
C ALA A 349 -9.14 -4.40 -20.22
N SER A 350 -9.85 -3.95 -21.24
CA SER A 350 -11.24 -3.52 -21.17
C SER A 350 -12.09 -4.56 -21.90
N ASP A 351 -12.96 -5.26 -21.18
CA ASP A 351 -14.04 -6.06 -21.77
C ASP A 351 -15.32 -5.22 -21.97
N ASP A 352 -15.22 -3.90 -21.78
CA ASP A 352 -16.32 -2.96 -21.97
C ASP A 352 -16.54 -2.64 -23.45
N SER A 353 -17.80 -2.45 -23.84
CA SER A 353 -18.20 -2.15 -25.23
C SER A 353 -17.67 -0.81 -25.74
N VAL A 354 -17.15 0.04 -24.86
CA VAL A 354 -16.46 1.29 -25.17
C VAL A 354 -15.19 1.33 -24.33
N ALA A 355 -14.03 1.36 -24.98
CA ALA A 355 -12.75 1.51 -24.30
C ALA A 355 -12.70 2.88 -23.59
N ALA A 356 -12.31 2.87 -22.31
CA ALA A 356 -12.05 4.10 -21.57
C ALA A 356 -10.93 4.89 -22.26
N ARG A 357 -11.06 6.22 -22.28
CA ARG A 357 -10.05 7.14 -22.84
C ARG A 357 -9.51 8.02 -21.74
N ALA A 358 -8.21 8.27 -21.79
CA ALA A 358 -7.58 9.26 -20.93
C ALA A 358 -8.04 10.62 -21.42
N ASP A 359 -8.76 11.34 -20.56
CA ASP A 359 -9.36 12.63 -20.85
C ASP A 359 -9.10 13.56 -19.67
N LEU A 360 -9.05 14.87 -19.94
CA LEU A 360 -8.89 15.90 -18.92
C LEU A 360 -10.20 16.04 -18.12
N GLN A 361 -10.39 15.16 -17.15
CA GLN A 361 -11.53 15.19 -16.23
C GLN A 361 -11.13 15.91 -14.93
N PRO A 362 -12.05 16.68 -14.33
CA PRO A 362 -11.84 17.23 -12.99
C PRO A 362 -11.83 16.12 -11.93
N ASP A 363 -11.10 16.35 -10.85
CA ASP A 363 -11.26 15.56 -9.63
C ASP A 363 -12.68 15.68 -9.11
N GLU A 364 -13.19 14.59 -8.56
CA GLU A 364 -14.55 14.50 -8.08
C GLU A 364 -14.68 13.58 -6.88
N ILE A 365 -15.54 13.97 -5.95
CA ILE A 365 -15.98 13.11 -4.86
C ILE A 365 -17.49 13.20 -4.68
N ALA A 366 -18.08 12.06 -4.32
CA ALA A 366 -19.50 11.95 -4.05
C ALA A 366 -19.78 11.25 -2.71
N VAL A 367 -20.67 11.82 -1.92
CA VAL A 367 -21.21 11.23 -0.69
C VAL A 367 -22.67 10.89 -0.92
N GLN A 368 -23.06 9.64 -0.63
CA GLN A 368 -24.41 9.14 -0.86
C GLN A 368 -25.15 8.93 0.46
N PHE A 369 -26.39 9.36 0.50
CA PHE A 369 -27.30 9.25 1.62
C PHE A 369 -28.54 8.48 1.17
N PRO A 370 -29.09 7.62 2.03
CA PRO A 370 -30.36 6.99 1.72
C PRO A 370 -31.46 8.05 1.81
N ARG A 371 -32.51 7.94 1.00
CA ARG A 371 -33.63 8.91 1.05
C ARG A 371 -34.49 8.72 2.29
N SER A 372 -34.55 7.51 2.80
CA SER A 372 -35.20 7.13 4.04
C SER A 372 -34.22 6.32 4.86
N ILE A 373 -34.20 6.55 6.18
CA ILE A 373 -33.44 5.70 7.09
C ILE A 373 -34.20 4.38 7.21
N PRO A 374 -33.57 3.23 6.90
CA PRO A 374 -34.21 1.93 7.07
C PRO A 374 -34.61 1.73 8.53
N ALA A 375 -35.81 1.18 8.77
CA ALA A 375 -36.29 0.91 10.13
C ALA A 375 -35.64 -0.34 10.76
N GLY A 376 -34.94 -1.16 9.96
CA GLY A 376 -34.27 -2.39 10.40
C GLY A 376 -32.75 -2.31 10.30
N MET A 377 -32.09 -3.47 10.46
CA MET A 377 -30.63 -3.60 10.39
C MET A 377 -30.09 -3.64 8.95
N GLU A 378 -30.96 -3.51 7.95
CA GLU A 378 -30.57 -3.52 6.54
C GLU A 378 -29.76 -2.28 6.20
N ARG A 379 -28.55 -2.50 5.68
CA ARG A 379 -27.73 -1.41 5.15
C ARG A 379 -28.36 -0.91 3.84
N PRO A 380 -28.45 0.42 3.63
CA PRO A 380 -28.99 0.92 2.38
C PRO A 380 -28.10 0.54 1.17
N TYR A 381 -28.74 0.35 0.01
CA TYR A 381 -28.04 0.02 -1.22
C TYR A 381 -27.49 1.29 -1.90
N PHE A 382 -26.16 1.35 -2.10
CA PHE A 382 -25.48 2.59 -2.52
C PHE A 382 -24.75 2.52 -3.88
N LEU A 383 -25.15 1.63 -4.80
CA LEU A 383 -24.62 1.63 -6.18
C LEU A 383 -25.26 2.75 -7.03
N MET A 384 -25.23 3.99 -6.53
CA MET A 384 -25.97 5.11 -7.11
C MET A 384 -27.50 4.90 -7.12
N GLY A 385 -28.02 4.00 -6.27
CA GLY A 385 -29.43 3.66 -6.19
C GLY A 385 -29.93 2.85 -7.39
N THR A 386 -31.25 2.85 -7.59
CA THR A 386 -31.92 2.24 -8.73
C THR A 386 -32.91 3.22 -9.36
N ALA A 387 -33.52 2.84 -10.49
CA ALA A 387 -34.50 3.71 -11.17
C ALA A 387 -35.68 4.11 -10.25
N THR A 388 -36.18 3.14 -9.48
CA THR A 388 -37.34 3.29 -8.58
C THR A 388 -36.96 3.67 -7.15
N ASP A 389 -35.75 3.32 -6.72
CA ASP A 389 -35.22 3.69 -5.41
C ASP A 389 -33.89 4.47 -5.51
N PRO A 390 -33.94 5.78 -5.77
CA PRO A 390 -32.75 6.59 -5.88
C PRO A 390 -32.12 6.92 -4.53
N VAL A 391 -30.84 7.27 -4.57
CA VAL A 391 -30.08 7.79 -3.42
C VAL A 391 -29.84 9.28 -3.57
N TYR A 392 -29.83 9.99 -2.45
CA TYR A 392 -29.51 11.41 -2.41
C TYR A 392 -27.98 11.58 -2.37
N GLN A 393 -27.42 12.42 -3.23
CA GLN A 393 -25.97 12.54 -3.40
C GLN A 393 -25.52 13.99 -3.24
N TRP A 394 -24.46 14.19 -2.45
CA TRP A 394 -23.60 15.38 -2.51
C TRP A 394 -22.44 15.08 -3.43
N ARG A 395 -22.21 15.93 -4.42
CA ARG A 395 -21.10 15.80 -5.37
C ARG A 395 -20.33 17.10 -5.41
N TRP A 396 -19.01 17.02 -5.42
CA TRP A 396 -18.12 18.16 -5.60
C TRP A 396 -17.15 17.88 -6.75
N THR A 397 -16.88 18.89 -7.58
CA THR A 397 -15.93 18.83 -8.69
C THR A 397 -14.85 19.90 -8.55
N SER A 398 -13.62 19.63 -8.99
CA SER A 398 -12.49 20.56 -8.91
C SER A 398 -12.49 21.64 -10.01
N ALA A 399 -13.08 21.38 -11.18
CA ALA A 399 -13.15 22.32 -12.30
C ALA A 399 -14.49 22.22 -13.06
N PRO A 400 -15.36 23.26 -13.01
CA PRO A 400 -15.29 24.37 -12.06
C PRO A 400 -15.43 23.84 -10.62
N ARG A 401 -14.89 24.57 -9.64
CA ARG A 401 -15.07 24.26 -8.21
C ARG A 401 -16.51 24.49 -7.82
N GLN A 402 -17.29 23.42 -7.73
CA GLN A 402 -18.71 23.51 -7.40
C GLN A 402 -19.18 22.28 -6.63
N ALA A 403 -20.18 22.48 -5.78
CA ALA A 403 -20.93 21.39 -5.18
C ALA A 403 -22.36 21.38 -5.70
N ALA A 404 -22.92 20.19 -5.84
CA ALA A 404 -24.29 19.98 -6.27
C ALA A 404 -24.94 18.87 -5.46
N ALA A 405 -26.25 19.01 -5.25
CA ALA A 405 -27.09 17.93 -4.77
C ALA A 405 -27.84 17.28 -5.95
N ARG A 406 -27.92 15.95 -5.95
CA ARG A 406 -28.58 15.18 -7.01
C ARG A 406 -29.33 13.98 -6.45
N LEU A 407 -30.30 13.47 -7.20
CA LEU A 407 -30.84 12.12 -7.00
C LEU A 407 -30.19 11.18 -8.00
N ALA A 408 -29.40 10.24 -7.52
CA ALA A 408 -28.82 9.20 -8.36
C ALA A 408 -29.80 8.03 -8.48
N ARG A 409 -30.09 7.61 -9.72
CA ARG A 409 -31.10 6.60 -10.08
C ARG A 409 -30.50 5.36 -10.74
N GLY A 410 -29.34 4.95 -10.24
CA GLY A 410 -28.42 4.02 -10.87
C GLY A 410 -27.22 4.73 -11.50
N VAL A 411 -26.19 3.94 -11.81
CA VAL A 411 -24.95 4.43 -12.42
C VAL A 411 -25.25 5.18 -13.72
N GLY A 412 -24.76 6.41 -13.84
CA GLY A 412 -24.91 7.23 -15.04
C GLY A 412 -26.22 8.01 -15.15
N ARG A 413 -27.18 7.82 -14.25
CA ARG A 413 -28.47 8.55 -14.26
C ARG A 413 -28.63 9.43 -13.02
N PHE A 414 -28.57 10.74 -13.23
CA PHE A 414 -28.61 11.73 -12.14
C PHE A 414 -29.62 12.83 -12.44
N ASP A 415 -30.56 13.05 -11.52
CA ASP A 415 -31.48 14.18 -11.58
C ASP A 415 -30.89 15.31 -10.72
N ALA A 416 -30.66 16.48 -11.33
CA ALA A 416 -30.20 17.65 -10.59
C ALA A 416 -31.30 18.13 -9.62
N LEU A 417 -30.91 18.45 -8.39
CA LEU A 417 -31.77 19.16 -7.48
C LEU A 417 -31.44 20.66 -7.60
N GLY A 418 -32.47 21.50 -7.66
CA GLY A 418 -32.30 22.95 -7.90
C GLY A 418 -31.29 23.59 -6.94
N ALA A 419 -30.64 24.68 -7.36
CA ALA A 419 -29.45 25.26 -6.72
C ALA A 419 -29.56 25.50 -5.20
N GLY A 420 -30.76 25.79 -4.68
CA GLY A 420 -31.01 25.92 -3.22
C GLY A 420 -30.83 24.64 -2.40
N ASN A 421 -30.65 23.48 -3.05
CA ASN A 421 -30.40 22.19 -2.40
C ASN A 421 -28.93 21.80 -2.36
N ALA A 422 -28.04 22.55 -3.03
CA ALA A 422 -26.62 22.25 -3.06
C ALA A 422 -26.02 22.40 -1.65
N PRO A 423 -25.17 21.46 -1.19
CA PRO A 423 -24.44 21.67 0.05
C PRO A 423 -23.42 22.80 -0.14
N GLY A 424 -23.13 23.54 0.92
CA GLY A 424 -21.94 24.39 0.97
C GLY A 424 -20.69 23.52 0.84
N ALA A 425 -19.67 24.02 0.17
CA ALA A 425 -18.41 23.31 -0.03
C ALA A 425 -17.21 24.24 -0.04
N GLU A 426 -16.21 23.96 0.80
CA GLU A 426 -14.89 24.61 0.78
C GLU A 426 -13.81 23.54 0.56
N ALA A 427 -13.02 23.68 -0.50
CA ALA A 427 -12.01 22.72 -0.91
C ALA A 427 -10.64 23.37 -1.08
N ARG A 428 -9.59 22.66 -0.67
CA ARG A 428 -8.19 23.04 -0.84
C ARG A 428 -7.40 21.84 -1.37
N PHE A 429 -6.58 22.09 -2.38
CA PHE A 429 -5.55 21.17 -2.83
C PHE A 429 -4.19 21.73 -2.44
N ALA A 430 -3.38 20.94 -1.77
CA ALA A 430 -1.99 21.28 -1.45
C ALA A 430 -1.18 20.00 -1.25
N ASP A 431 0.05 19.98 -1.75
CA ASP A 431 1.03 18.90 -1.54
C ASP A 431 0.47 17.49 -1.81
N GLY A 432 -0.21 17.31 -2.95
CA GLY A 432 -0.77 16.03 -3.39
C GLY A 432 -2.00 15.57 -2.59
N GLN A 433 -2.73 16.48 -1.94
CA GLN A 433 -3.88 16.15 -1.12
C GLN A 433 -5.03 17.13 -1.30
N TRP A 434 -6.21 16.58 -1.49
CA TRP A 434 -7.47 17.30 -1.37
C TRP A 434 -7.99 17.26 0.07
N ARG A 435 -8.43 18.42 0.54
CA ARG A 435 -9.20 18.57 1.79
C ARG A 435 -10.46 19.37 1.47
N LEU A 436 -11.61 18.78 1.71
CA LEU A 436 -12.93 19.31 1.37
C LEU A 436 -13.83 19.27 2.61
N VAL A 437 -14.62 20.32 2.83
CA VAL A 437 -15.70 20.30 3.80
C VAL A 437 -17.02 20.52 3.06
N PHE A 438 -17.95 19.58 3.19
CA PHE A 438 -19.36 19.80 2.88
C PHE A 438 -20.09 20.30 4.11
N THR A 439 -21.01 21.25 3.94
CA THR A 439 -21.95 21.70 4.98
C THR A 439 -23.37 21.75 4.45
N ARG A 440 -24.35 21.28 5.23
CA ARG A 440 -25.77 21.40 4.88
C ARG A 440 -26.62 21.54 6.14
N ALA A 441 -27.67 22.35 6.06
CA ALA A 441 -28.76 22.36 7.04
C ALA A 441 -29.59 21.07 6.96
#